data_AF-A0A2K3J8N2-F1
#
_entry.id   AF-A0A2K3J8N2-F1
#
_cell.length_a   1.000
_cell.length_b   1.000
_cell.length_c   1.000
_cell.angle_alpha   90.00
_cell.angle_beta   90.00
_cell.angle_gamma   90.00
#
_symmetry.space_group_name_H-M   'P 1'
#
loop_
_entity.id
_entity.type
_entity.pdbx_description
1 polymer ?
#
loop_
_entity_poly.entity_id
_entity_poly.type
_entity_poly.pdbx_seq_one_letter_code
_entity_poly.pdbx_strand_id
1 'polypeptide(L)'
;MIAIEECVPDEDLRNELIDNCWLQKLWSPAITPKGGFFCEVAAVFDFLFDGPGGYNLDTGWWFKKTKEFQDQVERYCRFCSIPVPFPHVPTDSKVDYISLGNLQRLKKADSPWVKKGNIVEVSDRFGRKDIQQILSSYEYAPWEYLGEKGVRDKEGKYRGGFAAERKHSPLSG
;
A
#
# COMPACT_ATOMS: atom_id res chain seq x y z
N MET A 1 -2.16 5.53 2.28
CA MET A 1 -0.70 5.35 2.41
C MET A 1 -0.35 4.72 3.77
N ILE A 2 -0.60 3.42 3.95
CA ILE A 2 -0.30 2.70 5.20
C ILE A 2 1.05 2.00 5.04
N ALA A 3 1.93 2.11 6.03
CA ALA A 3 3.19 1.38 6.07
C ALA A 3 2.97 -0.02 6.66
N ILE A 4 3.41 -1.05 5.92
CA ILE A 4 3.26 -2.44 6.39
C ILE A 4 4.05 -2.70 7.67
N GLU A 5 5.19 -2.04 7.87
CA GLU A 5 5.95 -2.15 9.13
C GLU A 5 5.17 -1.67 10.35
N GLU A 6 4.22 -0.75 10.15
CA GLU A 6 3.39 -0.22 11.21
C GLU A 6 2.17 -1.12 11.40
N CYS A 7 1.52 -1.59 10.34
CA CYS A 7 0.28 -2.36 10.48
C CYS A 7 0.48 -3.88 10.63
N VAL A 8 1.63 -4.45 10.25
CA VAL A 8 1.99 -5.87 10.43
C VAL A 8 3.30 -5.95 11.21
N PRO A 9 3.24 -5.99 12.56
CA PRO A 9 4.44 -5.92 13.41
C PRO A 9 5.30 -7.20 13.31
N ASP A 10 4.67 -8.36 13.09
CA ASP A 10 5.34 -9.65 12.87
C ASP A 10 6.17 -9.59 11.58
N GLU A 11 7.49 -9.73 11.71
CA GLU A 11 8.43 -9.62 10.60
C GLU A 11 8.34 -10.80 9.63
N ASP A 12 8.18 -12.02 10.12
CA ASP A 12 8.08 -13.21 9.28
C ASP A 12 6.81 -13.15 8.42
N LEU A 13 5.69 -12.77 9.04
CA LEU A 13 4.44 -12.54 8.31
C LEU A 13 4.56 -11.39 7.32
N ARG A 14 5.21 -10.29 7.70
CA ARG A 14 5.43 -9.15 6.80
C ARG A 14 6.25 -9.55 5.58
N ASN A 15 7.32 -10.31 5.76
CA ASN A 15 8.15 -10.80 4.67
C ASN A 15 7.37 -11.77 3.78
N GLU A 16 6.60 -12.69 4.36
CA GLU A 16 5.71 -13.60 3.60
C GLU A 16 4.72 -12.83 2.71
N LEU A 17 4.15 -11.74 3.21
CA LEU A 17 3.24 -10.88 2.45
C LEU A 17 3.98 -10.14 1.33
N ILE A 18 5.15 -9.54 1.62
CA ILE A 18 5.95 -8.80 0.65
C ILE A 18 6.40 -9.72 -0.50
N ASP A 19 6.89 -10.92 -0.19
CA ASP A 19 7.28 -11.92 -1.19
C ASP A 19 6.11 -12.36 -2.08
N ASN A 20 4.88 -12.27 -1.54
CA ASN A 20 3.67 -12.61 -2.26
C ASN A 20 2.93 -11.42 -2.89
N CYS A 21 3.53 -10.23 -2.88
CA CYS A 21 2.90 -9.00 -3.37
C CYS A 21 2.32 -9.15 -4.78
N TRP A 22 1.00 -8.99 -4.90
CA TRP A 22 0.28 -9.14 -6.15
C TRP A 22 0.73 -8.11 -7.20
N LEU A 23 1.08 -6.90 -6.77
CA LEU A 23 1.51 -5.84 -7.69
C LEU A 23 2.84 -6.20 -8.37
N GLN A 24 3.78 -6.82 -7.64
CA GLN A 24 5.04 -7.27 -8.24
C GLN A 24 4.81 -8.42 -9.24
N LYS A 25 3.82 -9.28 -9.00
CA LYS A 25 3.50 -10.42 -9.87
C LYS A 25 2.77 -10.02 -11.16
N LEU A 26 1.99 -8.93 -11.12
CA LEU A 26 1.05 -8.57 -12.18
C LEU A 26 1.33 -7.23 -12.85
N TRP A 27 2.20 -6.41 -12.26
CA TRP A 27 2.44 -5.04 -12.71
C TRP A 27 3.89 -4.80 -13.11
N SER A 28 4.13 -3.63 -13.71
CA SER A 28 5.39 -3.28 -14.36
C SER A 28 6.38 -2.55 -13.45
N PRO A 29 7.70 -2.68 -13.73
CA PRO A 29 8.71 -1.77 -13.20
C PRO A 29 8.46 -0.33 -13.69
N ALA A 30 9.07 0.65 -13.03
CA ALA A 30 8.91 2.07 -13.37
C ALA A 30 10.24 2.77 -13.60
N ILE A 31 10.22 3.81 -14.42
CA ILE A 31 11.35 4.71 -14.65
C ILE A 31 10.94 6.10 -14.19
N THR A 32 11.83 6.77 -13.45
CA THR A 32 11.72 8.19 -13.12
C THR A 32 13.00 8.91 -13.54
N PRO A 33 13.06 10.26 -13.46
CA PRO A 33 14.31 10.97 -13.61
C PRO A 33 15.41 10.54 -12.62
N LYS A 34 15.05 9.83 -11.54
CA LYS A 34 15.98 9.30 -10.52
C LYS A 34 16.40 7.85 -10.80
N GLY A 35 15.99 7.24 -11.92
CA GLY A 35 16.44 5.89 -12.33
C GLY A 35 15.31 4.87 -12.49
N GLY A 36 15.70 3.60 -12.64
CA GLY A 36 14.82 2.45 -12.80
C GLY A 36 14.48 1.76 -11.48
N PHE A 37 13.22 1.40 -11.32
CA PHE A 37 12.66 0.78 -10.12
C PHE A 37 11.96 -0.53 -10.44
N PHE A 38 12.06 -1.50 -9.54
CA PHE A 38 11.39 -2.81 -9.70
C PHE A 38 9.86 -2.71 -9.63
N CYS A 39 9.34 -1.64 -9.03
CA CYS A 39 7.92 -1.42 -8.75
C CYS A 39 7.57 0.07 -8.85
N GLU A 40 6.43 0.40 -9.45
CA GLU A 40 5.95 1.78 -9.56
C GLU A 40 5.71 2.44 -8.20
N VAL A 41 5.23 1.70 -7.21
CA VAL A 41 4.98 2.23 -5.88
C VAL A 41 6.30 2.58 -5.18
N ALA A 42 7.35 1.78 -5.41
CA ALA A 42 8.69 2.09 -4.92
C ALA A 42 9.24 3.38 -5.57
N ALA A 43 9.04 3.54 -6.88
CA ALA A 43 9.41 4.75 -7.61
C ALA A 43 8.69 6.01 -7.07
N VAL A 44 7.38 5.89 -6.79
CA VAL A 44 6.58 6.99 -6.21
C VAL A 44 7.05 7.32 -4.80
N PHE A 45 7.33 6.33 -3.95
CA PHE A 45 7.86 6.58 -2.61
C PHE A 45 9.23 7.27 -2.65
N ASP A 46 10.12 6.85 -3.55
CA ASP A 46 11.42 7.51 -3.73
C ASP A 46 11.26 8.97 -4.17
N PHE A 47 10.37 9.23 -5.12
CA PHE A 47 10.15 10.58 -5.61
C PHE A 47 9.50 11.47 -4.56
N LEU A 48 8.49 10.97 -3.85
CA LEU A 48 7.70 11.72 -2.89
C LEU A 48 8.48 12.05 -1.60
N PHE A 49 9.33 11.12 -1.13
CA PHE A 49 10.08 11.28 0.11
C PHE A 49 11.54 11.65 -0.10
N ASP A 50 11.88 12.10 -1.32
CA ASP A 50 13.24 12.44 -1.74
C ASP A 50 14.28 11.37 -1.38
N GLY A 51 13.99 10.13 -1.76
CA GLY A 51 14.89 8.99 -1.59
C GLY A 51 16.12 9.07 -2.49
N PRO A 52 17.04 8.09 -2.41
CA PRO A 52 18.32 8.17 -3.11
C PRO A 52 18.26 7.85 -4.61
N GLY A 53 17.10 7.47 -5.15
CA GLY A 53 16.95 7.08 -6.56
C GLY A 53 16.99 5.58 -6.81
N GLY A 54 16.73 5.23 -8.07
CA GLY A 54 16.69 3.87 -8.59
C GLY A 54 18.01 3.45 -9.24
N TYR A 55 17.98 2.39 -10.03
CA TYR A 55 19.15 1.94 -10.78
C TYR A 55 19.40 2.80 -12.02
N ASN A 56 20.65 2.83 -12.48
CA ASN A 56 20.97 3.41 -13.78
C ASN A 56 20.22 2.66 -14.90
N LEU A 57 19.82 3.39 -15.93
CA LEU A 57 19.05 2.87 -17.06
C LEU A 57 19.95 2.25 -18.13
N ASP A 58 20.93 1.46 -17.70
CA ASP A 58 21.81 0.72 -18.60
C ASP A 58 21.03 -0.39 -19.32
N THR A 59 21.45 -0.77 -20.53
CA THR A 59 20.78 -1.85 -21.26
C THR A 59 20.67 -3.11 -20.40
N GLY A 60 19.44 -3.60 -20.22
CA GLY A 60 19.15 -4.78 -19.40
C GLY A 60 18.91 -4.53 -17.92
N TRP A 61 18.83 -3.26 -17.47
CA TRP A 61 18.44 -2.93 -16.09
C TRP A 61 17.11 -3.57 -15.66
N TRP A 62 16.19 -3.77 -16.60
CA TRP A 62 14.87 -4.39 -16.39
C TRP A 62 14.92 -5.93 -16.30
N PHE A 63 16.03 -6.58 -16.64
CA PHE A 63 16.19 -8.04 -16.53
C PHE A 63 16.65 -8.51 -15.14
N LYS A 64 16.81 -7.59 -14.18
CA LYS A 64 17.15 -7.92 -12.80
C LYS A 64 16.13 -8.89 -12.21
N LYS A 65 16.62 -9.99 -11.63
CA LYS A 65 15.81 -10.97 -10.91
C LYS A 65 15.45 -10.45 -9.53
N THR A 66 14.45 -11.08 -8.89
CA THR A 66 14.00 -10.72 -7.53
C THR A 66 15.11 -10.60 -6.51
N LYS A 67 16.11 -11.49 -6.57
CA LYS A 67 17.26 -11.46 -5.67
C LYS A 67 18.19 -10.25 -5.87
N GLU A 68 18.13 -9.61 -7.03
CA GLU A 68 19.03 -8.52 -7.43
C GLU A 68 18.46 -7.12 -7.13
N PHE A 69 17.22 -7.04 -6.64
CA PHE A 69 16.57 -5.78 -6.28
C PHE A 69 16.10 -5.68 -4.82
N GLN A 70 16.65 -6.53 -3.95
CA GLN A 70 16.28 -6.55 -2.53
C GLN A 70 16.58 -5.23 -1.81
N ASP A 71 17.57 -4.46 -2.26
CA ASP A 71 17.84 -3.13 -1.71
C ASP A 71 16.66 -2.16 -1.91
N GLN A 72 15.94 -2.24 -3.03
CA GLN A 72 14.73 -1.44 -3.23
C GLN A 72 13.55 -2.01 -2.41
N VAL A 73 13.46 -3.33 -2.24
CA VAL A 73 12.45 -3.96 -1.37
C VAL A 73 12.62 -3.47 0.07
N GLU A 74 13.83 -3.55 0.62
CA GLU A 74 14.15 -3.09 1.98
C GLU A 74 13.86 -1.60 2.18
N ARG A 75 14.18 -0.78 1.18
CA ARG A 75 13.95 0.68 1.24
C ARG A 75 12.47 1.03 1.20
N TYR A 76 11.69 0.43 0.31
CA TYR A 76 10.36 0.96 -0.03
C TYR A 76 9.19 0.07 0.40
N CYS A 77 9.34 -1.27 0.38
CA CYS A 77 8.22 -2.16 0.70
C CYS A 77 7.76 -1.99 2.15
N ARG A 78 8.66 -1.63 3.09
CA ARG A 78 8.31 -1.33 4.49
C ARG A 78 7.29 -0.18 4.65
N PHE A 79 7.22 0.75 3.69
CA PHE A 79 6.27 1.87 3.69
C PHE A 79 4.97 1.56 2.92
N CYS A 80 4.87 0.35 2.35
CA CYS A 80 3.83 -0.03 1.40
C CYS A 80 2.98 -1.18 1.93
N SER A 81 1.67 -0.96 2.05
CA SER A 81 0.72 -1.99 2.47
C SER A 81 0.00 -2.69 1.33
N ILE A 82 0.42 -2.53 0.07
CA ILE A 82 -0.17 -3.20 -1.10
C ILE A 82 -0.35 -4.72 -0.94
N PRO A 83 0.63 -5.48 -0.38
CA PRO A 83 0.45 -6.92 -0.20
C PRO A 83 -0.49 -7.29 0.95
N VAL A 84 -0.88 -6.34 1.80
CA VAL A 84 -1.85 -6.59 2.87
C VAL A 84 -3.24 -6.63 2.24
N PRO A 85 -4.03 -7.68 2.50
CA PRO A 85 -5.38 -7.77 1.95
C PRO A 85 -6.32 -6.83 2.72
N PHE A 86 -6.20 -5.53 2.52
CA PHE A 86 -7.18 -4.61 3.07
C PHE A 86 -8.49 -4.71 2.28
N PRO A 87 -9.64 -4.60 2.95
CA PRO A 87 -10.90 -4.38 2.26
C PRO A 87 -10.85 -3.08 1.46
N HIS A 88 -11.57 -3.05 0.35
CA HIS A 88 -11.56 -1.89 -0.54
C HIS A 88 -12.20 -0.67 0.12
N VAL A 89 -11.61 0.49 -0.18
CA VAL A 89 -12.16 1.81 0.12
C VAL A 89 -12.83 2.32 -1.16
N PRO A 90 -14.01 2.97 -1.07
CA PRO A 90 -14.65 3.60 -2.22
C PRO A 90 -13.73 4.60 -2.93
N THR A 91 -13.71 4.57 -4.25
CA THR A 91 -12.87 5.45 -5.09
C THR A 91 -13.20 6.93 -4.92
N ASP A 92 -14.43 7.26 -4.52
CA ASP A 92 -14.89 8.63 -4.31
C ASP A 92 -14.61 9.17 -2.89
N SER A 93 -13.95 8.37 -2.04
CA SER A 93 -13.51 8.77 -0.70
C SER A 93 -12.81 10.11 -0.73
N LYS A 94 -13.20 11.00 0.19
CA LYS A 94 -12.59 12.33 0.36
C LYS A 94 -11.44 12.33 1.35
N VAL A 95 -11.08 11.16 1.89
CA VAL A 95 -10.02 11.00 2.87
C VAL A 95 -9.06 9.91 2.46
N ASP A 96 -7.79 10.10 2.82
CA ASP A 96 -6.74 9.09 2.70
C ASP A 96 -6.49 8.43 4.06
N TYR A 97 -6.38 7.11 4.07
CA TYR A 97 -5.97 6.34 5.24
C TYR A 97 -4.44 6.26 5.29
N ILE A 98 -3.83 6.74 6.37
CA ILE A 98 -2.38 6.94 6.45
C ILE A 98 -1.87 6.47 7.82
N SER A 99 -0.78 5.69 7.84
CA SER A 99 -0.12 5.32 9.10
C SER A 99 0.74 6.47 9.64
N LEU A 100 1.04 6.47 10.95
CA LEU A 100 1.74 7.58 11.61
C LEU A 100 3.09 7.90 10.95
N GLY A 101 3.91 6.89 10.64
CA GLY A 101 5.21 7.08 10.00
C GLY A 101 5.09 7.70 8.60
N ASN A 102 4.16 7.22 7.78
CA ASN A 102 3.91 7.82 6.46
C ASN A 102 3.32 9.23 6.56
N LEU A 103 2.48 9.51 7.56
CA LEU A 103 1.97 10.85 7.82
C LEU A 103 3.11 11.82 8.16
N GLN A 104 4.07 11.41 8.98
CA GLN A 104 5.25 12.21 9.30
C GLN A 104 6.11 12.50 8.06
N ARG A 105 6.32 11.49 7.20
CA ARG A 105 7.05 11.67 5.92
C ARG A 105 6.33 12.65 5.00
N LEU A 106 5.01 12.55 4.88
CA LEU A 106 4.20 13.48 4.08
C LEU A 106 4.19 14.90 4.63
N LYS A 107 4.17 15.07 5.96
CA LYS A 107 4.33 16.39 6.61
C LYS A 107 5.70 17.00 6.28
N LYS A 108 6.76 16.20 6.33
CA LYS A 108 8.12 16.63 5.95
C LYS A 108 8.22 16.99 4.46
N ALA A 109 7.51 16.26 3.61
CA ALA A 109 7.40 16.53 2.17
C ALA A 109 6.43 17.68 1.82
N ASP A 110 5.95 18.43 2.82
CA ASP A 110 5.07 19.58 2.65
C ASP A 110 3.75 19.28 1.89
N SER A 111 3.22 18.06 2.04
CA SER A 111 2.08 17.56 1.27
C SER A 111 0.86 18.48 1.35
N PRO A 112 0.36 19.02 0.21
CA PRO A 112 -0.86 19.83 0.18
C PRO A 112 -2.10 19.07 0.65
N TRP A 113 -2.15 17.75 0.45
CA TRP A 113 -3.28 16.92 0.87
C TRP A 113 -3.35 16.79 2.39
N VAL A 114 -2.21 16.58 3.04
CA VAL A 114 -2.11 16.55 4.50
C VAL A 114 -2.47 17.91 5.10
N LYS A 115 -2.05 19.02 4.48
CA LYS A 115 -2.41 20.38 4.94
C LYS A 115 -3.92 20.65 4.90
N LYS A 116 -4.65 20.01 3.98
CA LYS A 116 -6.12 20.12 3.91
C LYS A 116 -6.84 19.35 5.02
N GLY A 117 -6.15 18.48 5.76
CA GLY A 117 -6.75 17.68 6.84
C GLY A 117 -7.59 16.49 6.36
N ASN A 118 -7.56 16.17 5.07
CA ASN A 118 -8.35 15.10 4.44
C ASN A 118 -7.73 13.71 4.67
N ILE A 119 -7.46 13.38 5.93
CA ILE A 119 -6.73 12.18 6.31
C ILE A 119 -7.41 11.45 7.47
N VAL A 120 -7.27 10.13 7.49
CA VAL A 120 -7.60 9.26 8.62
C VAL A 120 -6.33 8.56 9.04
N GLU A 121 -5.89 8.79 10.27
CA GLU A 121 -4.75 8.07 10.83
C GLU A 121 -5.14 6.62 11.14
N VAL A 122 -4.31 5.67 10.71
CA VAL A 122 -4.52 4.23 10.94
C VAL A 122 -3.47 3.72 11.91
N SER A 123 -3.94 3.22 13.05
CA SER A 123 -3.11 2.61 14.09
C SER A 123 -3.42 1.12 14.30
N ASP A 124 -4.32 0.53 13.53
CA ASP A 124 -4.63 -0.90 13.59
C ASP A 124 -3.36 -1.76 13.37
N ARG A 125 -3.34 -2.93 14.01
CA ARG A 125 -2.27 -3.93 13.92
C ARG A 125 -2.90 -5.26 13.55
N PHE A 126 -2.34 -5.93 12.55
CA PHE A 126 -2.86 -7.15 11.97
C PHE A 126 -1.83 -8.27 12.16
N GLY A 127 -2.26 -9.35 12.81
CA GLY A 127 -1.54 -10.61 12.86
C GLY A 127 -2.07 -11.60 11.84
N ARG A 128 -1.48 -12.80 11.84
CA ARG A 128 -1.83 -13.88 10.90
C ARG A 128 -3.32 -14.25 10.96
N LYS A 129 -3.90 -14.28 12.16
CA LYS A 129 -5.34 -14.57 12.34
C LYS A 129 -6.23 -13.52 11.71
N ASP A 130 -5.88 -12.24 11.85
CA ASP A 130 -6.64 -11.13 11.25
C ASP A 130 -6.61 -11.21 9.72
N ILE A 131 -5.43 -11.48 9.15
CA ILE A 131 -5.25 -11.65 7.70
C ILE A 131 -6.05 -12.85 7.19
N GLN A 132 -6.01 -13.99 7.89
CA GLN A 132 -6.80 -15.17 7.54
C GLN A 132 -8.30 -14.88 7.61
N GLN A 133 -8.75 -14.13 8.62
CA GLN A 133 -10.15 -13.75 8.77
C GLN A 133 -10.61 -12.81 7.65
N ILE A 134 -9.78 -11.86 7.26
CA ILE A 134 -10.03 -10.99 6.11
C ILE A 134 -10.20 -11.83 4.84
N LEU A 135 -9.21 -12.68 4.53
CA LEU A 135 -9.24 -13.56 3.35
C LEU A 135 -10.38 -14.60 3.41
N SER A 136 -10.91 -14.89 4.60
CA SER A 136 -12.09 -15.75 4.75
C SER A 136 -13.40 -15.00 4.42
N SER A 137 -13.43 -13.67 4.61
CA SER A 137 -14.64 -12.84 4.55
C SER A 137 -15.00 -12.28 3.17
N TYR A 138 -14.05 -12.14 2.24
CA TYR A 138 -14.32 -11.69 0.86
C TYR A 138 -13.38 -12.34 -0.17
N GLU A 139 -13.71 -12.20 -1.44
CA GLU A 139 -12.87 -12.66 -2.56
C GLU A 139 -11.75 -11.64 -2.81
N TYR A 140 -10.51 -11.99 -2.46
CA TYR A 140 -9.36 -11.11 -2.64
C TYR A 140 -8.89 -11.13 -4.10
N ALA A 141 -9.35 -10.17 -4.88
CA ALA A 141 -8.94 -9.94 -6.27
C ALA A 141 -8.61 -8.45 -6.49
N PRO A 142 -7.51 -7.93 -5.90
CA PRO A 142 -7.18 -6.50 -5.95
C PRO A 142 -6.89 -5.96 -7.36
N TRP A 143 -6.65 -6.84 -8.33
CA TRP A 143 -6.48 -6.50 -9.75
C TRP A 143 -7.80 -6.35 -10.51
N GLU A 144 -8.94 -6.72 -9.91
CA GLU A 144 -10.24 -6.67 -10.57
C GLU A 144 -10.90 -5.30 -10.40
N TYR A 145 -11.34 -4.70 -11.50
CA TYR A 145 -12.14 -3.48 -11.46
C TYR A 145 -13.59 -3.82 -11.13
N LEU A 146 -14.01 -3.55 -9.90
CA LEU A 146 -15.35 -3.88 -9.38
C LEU A 146 -16.40 -2.77 -9.62
N GLY A 147 -16.07 -1.73 -10.40
CA GLY A 147 -16.95 -0.57 -10.64
C GLY A 147 -17.09 0.37 -9.43
N GLU A 148 -17.96 1.37 -9.55
CA GLU A 148 -18.13 2.44 -8.53
C GLU A 148 -18.59 1.93 -7.14
N LYS A 149 -19.19 0.74 -7.06
CA LYS A 149 -19.81 0.18 -5.84
C LYS A 149 -19.11 -1.09 -5.32
N GLY A 150 -17.90 -1.36 -5.79
CA GLY A 150 -17.34 -2.70 -5.75
C GLY A 150 -16.67 -3.14 -4.46
N VAL A 151 -17.40 -3.83 -3.58
CA VAL A 151 -16.83 -4.89 -2.72
C VAL A 151 -17.66 -6.14 -2.91
N ARG A 152 -17.05 -7.24 -3.36
CA ARG A 152 -17.73 -8.53 -3.59
C ARG A 152 -17.48 -9.46 -2.40
N ASP A 153 -18.53 -9.89 -1.72
CA ASP A 153 -18.40 -10.99 -0.76
C ASP A 153 -18.21 -12.34 -1.49
N LYS A 154 -17.86 -13.40 -0.76
CA LYS A 154 -17.64 -14.73 -1.38
C LYS A 154 -18.88 -15.35 -2.03
N GLU A 155 -20.06 -14.79 -1.78
CA GLU A 155 -21.32 -15.21 -2.40
C GLU A 155 -21.60 -14.42 -3.69
N GLY A 156 -20.72 -13.49 -4.06
CA GLY A 156 -20.83 -12.66 -5.23
C GLY A 156 -21.71 -11.44 -5.08
N LYS A 157 -22.14 -11.09 -3.85
CA LYS A 157 -23.00 -9.92 -3.58
C LYS A 157 -22.15 -8.67 -3.35
N TYR A 158 -22.64 -7.53 -3.85
CA TYR A 158 -22.04 -6.23 -3.61
C TYR A 158 -22.37 -5.76 -2.19
N ARG A 159 -21.35 -5.51 -1.37
CA ARG A 159 -21.49 -4.88 -0.05
C ARG A 159 -20.93 -3.45 -0.09
N GLY A 160 -21.53 -2.56 0.70
CA GLY A 160 -20.97 -1.23 0.91
C GLY A 160 -19.58 -1.34 1.51
N GLY A 161 -18.62 -0.60 0.96
CA GLY A 161 -17.21 -0.68 1.38
C GLY A 161 -16.97 -0.36 2.85
N PHE A 162 -15.73 -0.59 3.29
CA PHE A 162 -15.23 -0.55 4.68
C PHE A 162 -15.68 0.67 5.52
N ALA A 163 -16.00 1.80 4.87
CA ALA A 163 -16.50 3.02 5.51
C ALA A 163 -17.92 2.92 6.09
N ALA A 164 -18.72 1.93 5.68
CA ALA A 164 -20.11 1.80 6.14
C ALA A 164 -20.24 1.24 7.57
N GLU A 165 -19.24 0.52 8.08
CA GLU A 165 -19.39 -0.29 9.29
C GLU A 165 -18.58 0.20 10.50
N ARG A 166 -17.62 1.13 10.33
CA ARG A 166 -16.87 1.71 11.47
C ARG A 166 -17.26 3.17 11.69
N LYS A 167 -17.97 3.45 12.79
CA LYS A 167 -18.13 4.81 13.32
C LYS A 167 -16.74 5.34 13.70
N HIS A 168 -16.13 6.13 12.84
CA HIS A 168 -14.89 6.83 13.19
C HIS A 168 -15.23 8.08 14.00
N SER A 169 -14.69 8.17 15.22
CA SER A 169 -14.68 9.42 15.97
C SER A 169 -13.86 10.45 15.19
N PRO A 170 -14.43 11.61 14.82
CA PRO A 170 -13.63 12.70 14.30
C PRO A 170 -12.63 13.14 15.37
N LEU A 171 -11.42 13.49 14.93
CA LEU A 171 -10.40 14.10 15.79
C LEU A 171 -11.02 15.32 16.47
N SER A 172 -11.12 15.27 17.79
CA SER A 172 -11.50 16.39 18.61
C SER A 172 -10.32 17.37 18.71
N GLY A 173 -10.53 18.59 18.19
CA GLY A 173 -9.86 19.82 18.63
C GLY A 173 -8.44 20.03 18.16
#